data_AF-A0ABD3XGV0-F1
#
_entry.id   AF-A0ABD3XGV0-F1
#
_cell.length_a   1.000
_cell.length_b   1.000
_cell.length_c   1.000
_cell.angle_alpha   90.00
_cell.angle_beta   90.00
_cell.angle_gamma   90.00
#
_symmetry.space_group_name_H-M   'P 1'
#
loop_
_entity.id
_entity.type
_entity.pdbx_description
1 polymer ?
#
loop_
_entity_poly.entity_id
_entity_poly.type
_entity_poly.pdbx_seq_one_letter_code
_entity_poly.pdbx_strand_id
1 'polypeptide(L)'
;MIQQTIHERGSVGGWLEHYETEARSRTRDSFLVLSPFADRRRNIYISKMKAGSKYMVIDARGGTVDITVHQVIEGGGLKEIHKASGGAWGGTKVDEGYQQFLISIVGNPVFQKCVNTHIDD
;
A
#
# COMPACT_ATOMS: atom_id res chain seq x y z
N MET A 1 2.60 23.02 9.21
CA MET A 1 1.82 22.89 10.46
C MET A 1 0.41 22.54 10.04
N ILE A 2 0.05 21.25 10.07
CA ILE A 2 -1.30 20.81 9.69
C ILE A 2 -2.03 20.52 10.99
N GLN A 3 -3.08 21.27 11.27
CA GLN A 3 -3.98 20.96 12.38
C GLN A 3 -4.99 19.91 11.90
N GLN A 4 -5.17 18.84 12.69
CA GLN A 4 -6.27 17.90 12.54
C GLN A 4 -7.51 18.46 13.24
N THR A 5 -8.62 18.53 12.53
CA THR A 5 -9.96 18.68 13.13
C THR A 5 -10.70 17.38 12.92
N ILE A 6 -11.04 16.69 14.01
CA ILE A 6 -11.86 15.48 14.00
C ILE A 6 -13.32 15.92 13.93
N HIS A 7 -14.09 15.36 12.98
CA HIS A 7 -15.55 15.38 13.07
C HIS A 7 -16.11 13.98 12.76
N GLU A 8 -17.05 13.57 13.62
CA GLU A 8 -17.60 12.22 13.70
C GLU A 8 -18.71 11.94 12.67
N ARG A 9 -18.80 10.65 12.29
CA ARG A 9 -19.96 9.91 11.75
C ARG A 9 -20.61 10.47 10.48
N GLY A 10 -19.99 10.18 9.34
CA GLY A 10 -20.63 10.18 8.01
C GLY A 10 -20.57 8.80 7.37
N SER A 11 -21.63 8.40 6.64
CA SER A 11 -21.73 7.16 5.86
C SER A 11 -20.48 6.93 5.00
N VAL A 12 -20.00 5.68 4.96
CA VAL A 12 -18.76 5.25 4.30
C VAL A 12 -18.68 5.72 2.83
N GLY A 13 -19.82 5.92 2.16
CA GLY A 13 -19.89 6.39 0.77
C GLY A 13 -19.45 7.84 0.56
N GLY A 14 -19.73 8.73 1.52
CA GLY A 14 -19.38 10.16 1.39
C GLY A 14 -17.88 10.43 1.52
N TRP A 15 -17.17 9.59 2.30
CA TRP A 15 -15.73 9.67 2.46
C TRP A 15 -14.97 9.30 1.19
N LEU A 16 -15.47 8.32 0.42
CA LEU A 16 -14.88 7.91 -0.85
C LEU A 16 -15.05 8.98 -1.94
N GLU A 17 -16.25 9.54 -2.10
CA GLU A 17 -16.49 10.58 -3.13
C GLU A 17 -15.73 11.88 -2.86
N HIS A 18 -15.58 12.28 -1.60
CA HIS A 18 -14.80 13.48 -1.25
C HIS A 18 -13.32 13.30 -1.57
N TYR A 19 -12.73 12.13 -1.28
CA TYR A 19 -11.36 11.80 -1.66
C TYR A 19 -11.16 11.80 -3.18
N GLU A 20 -12.11 11.27 -3.94
CA GLU A 20 -12.06 11.26 -5.42
C GLU A 20 -12.13 12.66 -6.02
N THR A 21 -12.92 13.56 -5.41
CA THR A 21 -13.11 14.93 -5.89
C THR A 21 -11.91 15.82 -5.55
N GLU A 22 -11.30 15.65 -4.38
CA GLU A 22 -10.08 16.35 -4.00
C GLU A 22 -8.88 15.94 -4.85
N ALA A 23 -8.76 14.65 -5.18
CA ALA A 23 -7.74 14.11 -6.08
C ALA A 23 -7.83 14.69 -7.51
N ARG A 24 -9.01 15.15 -7.94
CA ARG A 24 -9.25 15.77 -9.26
C ARG A 24 -8.89 17.25 -9.34
N SER A 25 -8.87 18.00 -8.23
CA SER A 25 -8.70 19.46 -8.26
C SER A 25 -7.26 19.95 -8.24
N ARG A 26 -6.29 19.06 -7.97
CA ARG A 26 -4.85 19.38 -7.94
C ARG A 26 -4.14 18.62 -9.05
N THR A 27 -3.89 19.27 -10.17
CA THR A 27 -3.02 18.79 -11.25
C THR A 27 -1.65 18.38 -10.70
N ARG A 28 -1.44 17.08 -10.48
CA ARG A 28 -0.14 16.39 -10.48
C ARG A 28 -0.37 14.96 -10.94
N ASP A 29 0.10 14.67 -12.15
CA ASP A 29 -0.01 13.39 -12.89
C ASP A 29 0.72 12.22 -12.19
N SER A 30 0.35 11.88 -10.96
CA SER A 30 1.01 10.84 -10.16
C SER A 30 -0.01 10.18 -9.24
N PHE A 31 -0.56 9.04 -9.69
CA PHE A 31 -1.48 8.22 -8.90
C PHE A 31 -0.73 7.06 -8.23
N LEU A 32 -1.08 6.75 -6.98
CA LEU A 32 -0.55 5.62 -6.23
C LEU A 32 -1.46 4.42 -6.45
N VAL A 33 -0.96 3.37 -7.12
CA VAL A 33 -1.70 2.11 -7.24
C VAL A 33 -1.13 1.14 -6.21
N LEU A 34 -1.82 1.03 -5.08
CA LEU A 34 -1.61 -0.07 -4.14
C LEU A 34 -2.35 -1.29 -4.70
N SER A 35 -1.62 -2.33 -5.11
CA SER A 35 -2.29 -3.58 -5.48
C SER A 35 -2.33 -4.51 -4.27
N PRO A 36 -3.49 -4.66 -3.58
CA PRO A 36 -3.70 -5.90 -2.85
C PRO A 36 -3.62 -7.05 -3.86
N PHE A 37 -3.02 -8.17 -3.43
CA PHE A 37 -2.85 -9.43 -4.14
C PHE A 37 -3.57 -9.51 -5.51
N ALA A 38 -2.79 -9.32 -6.59
CA ALA A 38 -3.21 -9.46 -7.99
C ALA A 38 -4.65 -8.98 -8.31
N ASP A 39 -5.00 -7.73 -7.95
CA ASP A 39 -6.30 -7.17 -8.32
C ASP A 39 -6.49 -7.12 -9.86
N ARG A 40 -7.50 -7.87 -10.34
CA ARG A 40 -7.92 -7.96 -11.74
C ARG A 40 -8.48 -6.64 -12.28
N ARG A 41 -8.80 -5.67 -11.40
CA ARG A 41 -9.30 -4.33 -11.77
C ARG A 41 -8.21 -3.32 -12.13
N ARG A 42 -6.92 -3.67 -11.99
CA ARG A 42 -5.78 -2.80 -12.34
C ARG A 42 -5.89 -2.22 -13.76
N ASN A 43 -6.36 -3.02 -14.70
CA ASN A 43 -6.47 -2.62 -16.11
C ASN A 43 -7.57 -1.54 -16.34
N ILE A 44 -8.62 -1.50 -15.51
CA ILE A 44 -9.74 -0.56 -15.68
C ILE A 44 -9.34 0.87 -15.31
N TYR A 45 -8.47 1.05 -14.32
CA TYR A 45 -8.00 2.39 -13.92
C TYR A 45 -6.91 2.93 -14.84
N ILE A 46 -5.96 2.07 -15.24
CA ILE A 46 -4.86 2.46 -16.14
C ILE A 46 -5.40 2.85 -17.52
N SER A 47 -6.37 2.12 -18.07
CA SER A 47 -6.96 2.41 -19.39
C SER A 47 -7.73 3.74 -19.45
N LYS A 48 -8.12 4.31 -18.31
CA LYS A 48 -8.77 5.63 -18.22
C LYS A 48 -7.77 6.79 -18.10
N MET A 49 -6.48 6.50 -17.94
CA MET A 49 -5.45 7.53 -17.82
C MET A 49 -5.07 8.09 -19.19
N LYS A 50 -4.76 9.40 -19.23
CA LYS A 50 -4.29 10.04 -20.47
C LYS A 50 -2.85 9.63 -20.77
N ALA A 51 -2.48 9.56 -22.05
CA ALA A 51 -1.07 9.45 -22.44
C ALA A 51 -0.25 10.58 -21.78
N GLY A 52 0.94 10.24 -21.30
CA GLY A 52 1.78 11.12 -20.48
C GLY A 52 1.59 10.96 -18.97
N SER A 53 0.47 10.40 -18.50
CA SER A 53 0.23 10.18 -17.08
C SER A 53 1.27 9.24 -16.48
N LYS A 54 1.76 9.55 -15.29
CA LYS A 54 2.69 8.70 -14.55
C LYS A 54 1.99 8.12 -13.33
N TYR A 55 2.37 6.91 -12.95
CA TYR A 55 1.88 6.29 -11.73
C TYR A 55 2.94 5.39 -11.12
N MET A 56 2.84 5.23 -9.81
CA MET A 56 3.72 4.40 -9.03
C MET A 56 2.96 3.17 -8.56
N VAL A 57 3.60 2.01 -8.70
CA VAL A 57 3.14 0.75 -8.10
C VAL A 57 3.99 0.53 -6.86
N ILE A 58 3.34 0.34 -5.71
CA ILE A 58 3.99 -0.12 -4.49
C ILE A 58 3.47 -1.54 -4.23
N ASP A 59 4.40 -2.48 -4.24
CA ASP A 59 4.16 -3.90 -4.02
C ASP A 59 4.72 -4.29 -2.65
N ALA A 60 3.86 -4.30 -1.64
CA ALA A 60 4.23 -4.64 -0.26
C ALA A 60 3.80 -6.07 0.06
N ARG A 61 4.76 -6.99 0.12
CA ARG A 61 4.56 -8.39 0.51
C ARG A 61 5.13 -8.67 1.90
N GLY A 62 5.13 -9.93 2.31
CA GLY A 62 5.75 -10.38 3.57
C GLY A 62 7.25 -10.10 3.62
N GLY A 63 8.01 -10.47 2.58
CA GLY A 63 9.46 -10.25 2.57
C GLY A 63 9.87 -8.85 2.13
N THR A 64 9.39 -8.40 0.97
CA THR A 64 9.86 -7.19 0.31
C THR A 64 8.77 -6.13 0.18
N VAL A 65 9.22 -4.89 0.11
CA VAL A 65 8.43 -3.78 -0.45
C VAL A 65 9.19 -3.28 -1.66
N ASP A 66 8.55 -3.35 -2.82
CA ASP A 66 9.11 -2.94 -4.10
C ASP A 66 8.30 -1.77 -4.70
N ILE A 67 9.00 -0.83 -5.33
CA ILE A 67 8.44 0.38 -5.93
C ILE A 67 8.86 0.45 -7.40
N THR A 68 7.89 0.61 -8.29
CA THR A 68 8.12 0.79 -9.75
C THR A 68 7.31 1.99 -10.24
N VAL A 69 7.86 2.76 -11.19
CA VAL A 69 7.14 3.89 -11.80
C VAL A 69 6.94 3.65 -13.29
N HIS A 70 5.69 3.81 -13.72
CA HIS A 70 5.27 3.68 -15.11
C HIS A 70 4.72 5.00 -15.65
N GLN A 71 4.83 5.17 -16.95
CA GLN A 71 4.18 6.22 -17.72
C GLN A 71 3.27 5.58 -18.76
N VAL A 72 2.05 6.09 -18.90
CA VAL A 72 1.13 5.72 -19.98
C VAL A 72 1.63 6.38 -21.27
N ILE A 73 1.87 5.58 -22.30
CA ILE A 73 2.25 6.07 -23.63
C ILE A 73 1.04 6.12 -24.56
N GLU A 74 1.20 6.75 -25.72
CA GLU A 74 0.15 6.79 -26.75
C GLU A 74 -0.34 5.37 -27.10
N GLY A 75 -1.64 5.26 -27.38
CA GLY A 75 -2.29 3.96 -27.61
C GLY A 75 -2.57 3.15 -26.33
N GLY A 76 -2.34 3.72 -25.13
CA GLY A 76 -2.66 3.07 -23.85
C GLY A 76 -1.61 2.06 -23.37
N GLY A 77 -0.44 2.00 -24.02
CA GLY A 77 0.68 1.19 -23.57
C GLY A 77 1.33 1.74 -22.29
N LEU A 78 2.25 0.96 -21.73
CA LEU A 78 3.00 1.32 -20.51
C LEU A 78 4.50 1.33 -20.77
N LYS A 79 5.16 2.41 -20.37
CA LYS A 79 6.61 2.53 -20.34
C LYS A 79 7.08 2.59 -18.89
N GLU A 80 7.88 1.64 -18.46
CA GLU A 80 8.59 1.74 -17.19
C GLU A 80 9.62 2.88 -17.27
N ILE A 81 9.52 3.83 -16.35
CA ILE A 81 10.43 4.98 -16.28
C ILE A 81 11.38 4.91 -15.07
N HIS A 82 10.99 4.14 -14.04
CA HIS A 82 11.89 3.73 -12.97
C HIS A 82 11.69 2.25 -12.68
N LYS A 83 12.77 1.48 -12.79
CA LYS A 83 12.83 0.06 -12.47
C LYS A 83 12.37 -0.19 -11.03
N ALA A 84 11.85 -1.39 -10.81
CA ALA A 84 11.57 -1.89 -9.48
C ALA A 84 12.78 -1.69 -8.56
N SER A 85 12.57 -0.99 -7.45
CA SER A 85 13.55 -0.82 -6.38
C SER A 85 12.87 -1.10 -5.06
N GLY A 86 13.55 -1.79 -4.17
CA GLY A 86 12.92 -2.31 -2.96
C GLY A 86 13.91 -2.90 -1.98
N GLY A 87 13.37 -3.42 -0.89
CA GLY A 87 14.16 -3.96 0.21
C GLY A 87 13.32 -4.80 1.15
N ALA A 88 14.00 -5.44 2.11
CA ALA A 88 13.39 -6.29 3.12
C ALA A 88 12.64 -5.46 4.19
N TRP A 89 11.56 -4.82 3.77
CA TRP A 89 10.70 -3.96 4.59
C TRP A 89 9.27 -4.48 4.64
N GLY A 90 9.04 -5.71 4.18
CA GLY A 90 7.72 -6.31 4.12
C GLY A 90 7.14 -6.68 5.48
N GLY A 91 5.98 -7.34 5.45
CA GLY A 91 5.23 -7.78 6.63
C GLY A 91 6.03 -8.56 7.66
N THR A 92 7.07 -9.32 7.28
CA THR A 92 7.94 -10.04 8.22
C THR A 92 8.58 -9.11 9.25
N LYS A 93 8.95 -7.88 8.86
CA LYS A 93 9.45 -6.88 9.83
C LYS A 93 8.38 -6.39 10.80
N VAL A 94 7.12 -6.36 10.35
CA VAL A 94 5.98 -6.02 11.21
C VAL A 94 5.74 -7.16 12.19
N ASP A 95 5.77 -8.41 11.72
CA ASP A 95 5.63 -9.61 12.56
C ASP A 95 6.74 -9.66 13.62
N GLU A 96 8.01 -9.45 13.25
CA GLU A 96 9.14 -9.37 14.17
C GLU A 96 8.92 -8.30 15.25
N GLY A 97 8.52 -7.08 14.86
CA GLY A 97 8.25 -6.00 15.79
C GLY A 97 7.10 -6.33 16.75
N TYR A 98 6.04 -6.96 16.24
CA TYR A 98 4.91 -7.40 17.04
C TYR A 98 5.29 -8.51 18.04
N GLN A 99 6.10 -9.47 17.61
CA GLN A 99 6.64 -10.52 18.49
C GLN A 99 7.49 -9.92 19.62
N GLN A 100 8.39 -8.97 19.31
CA GLN A 100 9.19 -8.28 20.32
C GLN A 100 8.34 -7.49 21.31
N PHE A 101 7.28 -6.83 20.82
CA PHE A 101 6.33 -6.16 21.68
C PHE A 101 5.65 -7.13 22.66
N LEU A 102 5.18 -8.28 22.19
CA LEU A 102 4.58 -9.31 23.05
C LEU A 102 5.59 -9.85 24.06
N ILE A 103 6.83 -10.14 23.63
CA ILE A 103 7.93 -10.55 24.52
C ILE A 103 8.15 -9.52 25.62
N SER A 104 8.07 -8.22 25.31
CA SER A 104 8.26 -7.16 26.31
C SER A 104 7.16 -7.12 27.37
N ILE A 105 5.95 -7.62 27.07
CA ILE A 105 4.81 -7.65 27.98
C ILE A 105 4.81 -8.94 28.83
N VAL A 106 4.92 -10.10 28.19
CA VAL A 106 4.72 -11.41 28.85
C VAL A 106 6.03 -12.09 29.24
N GLY A 107 7.17 -11.57 28.79
CA GLY A 107 8.49 -12.17 28.94
C GLY A 107 8.76 -13.29 27.92
N ASN A 108 10.03 -13.42 27.53
CA ASN A 108 10.46 -14.40 26.53
C ASN A 108 10.08 -15.86 26.88
N PRO A 109 10.19 -16.35 28.13
CA PRO A 109 9.85 -17.74 28.44
C PRO A 109 8.38 -18.09 28.18
N VAL A 110 7.45 -17.18 28.50
CA VAL A 110 6.01 -17.37 28.29
C VAL A 110 5.67 -17.30 26.82
N PHE A 111 6.27 -16.33 26.10
CA PHE A 111 6.11 -16.19 24.66
C PHE A 111 6.58 -17.45 23.91
N GLN A 112 7.79 -17.95 24.21
CA GLN A 112 8.33 -19.16 23.58
C GLN A 112 7.49 -20.40 23.89
N LYS A 113 6.94 -20.50 25.11
CA LYS A 113 5.99 -21.58 25.43
C LYS A 113 4.75 -21.51 24.54
N CYS A 114 4.20 -20.31 24.30
CA CYS A 114 3.05 -20.10 23.42
C CYS A 114 3.36 -20.54 21.97
N VAL A 115 4.46 -20.04 21.40
CA VAL A 115 4.90 -20.37 20.03
C VAL A 115 5.08 -21.88 19.88
N ASN A 116 5.83 -22.53 20.76
CA ASN A 116 6.15 -23.96 20.66
C ASN A 116 4.93 -24.88 20.87
N THR A 117 3.83 -24.38 21.43
CA THR A 117 2.59 -25.16 21.63
C THR A 117 1.58 -25.03 20.49
N HIS A 118 1.79 -24.10 19.56
CA HIS A 118 0.86 -23.82 18.46
C HIS A 118 1.57 -23.71 17.10
N ILE A 119 2.68 -24.44 16.90
CA ILE A 119 3.29 -24.60 15.57
C ILE A 119 2.48 -25.63 14.78
N ASP A 120 1.30 -25.23 14.31
CA ASP A 120 0.57 -25.85 13.21
C ASP A 120 -0.10 -24.70 12.46
N ASP A 121 0.64 -24.08 11.52
CA ASP A 121 0.13 -23.28 10.39
C ASP A 121 1.27 -23.02 9.38
#